data_AF-A0AAJ6ZVF1-F1
#
_entry.id   AF-A0AAJ6ZVF1-F1
#
_cell.length_a   1.000
_cell.length_b   1.000
_cell.length_c   1.000
_cell.angle_alpha   90.00
_cell.angle_beta   90.00
_cell.angle_gamma   90.00
#
_symmetry.space_group_name_H-M   'P 1'
#
loop_
_entity.id
_entity.type
_entity.pdbx_description
1 polymer ?
#
loop_
_entity_poly.entity_id
_entity_poly.type
_entity_poly.pdbx_seq_one_letter_code
_entity_poly.pdbx_strand_id
1 'polypeptide(L)'
;MAILHYIAFSLLVTGCLSQRPSYAGSRPIGYPEIETTPSSGLLGNRFGNDERVQVLPLDALNDRNLVLRISRLPIDKQPFWFINWRAVEANRRRPQTYEQRQSPFLEPINQNQGNEFNF
;
A
#
# COMPACT_ATOMS: atom_id res chain seq x y z
N MET A 1 19.64 -31.34 -40.76
CA MET A 1 20.32 -30.29 -39.98
C MET A 1 19.55 -28.98 -39.93
N ALA A 2 19.17 -28.36 -41.06
CA ALA A 2 18.52 -27.04 -41.07
C ALA A 2 17.22 -26.93 -40.24
N ILE A 3 16.34 -27.94 -40.28
CA ILE A 3 15.08 -27.96 -39.51
C ILE A 3 15.33 -27.90 -38.00
N LEU A 4 16.36 -28.60 -37.51
CA LEU A 4 16.70 -28.67 -36.09
C LEU A 4 17.22 -27.31 -35.57
N HIS A 5 17.96 -26.58 -36.41
CA HIS A 5 18.39 -25.21 -36.12
C HIS A 5 17.22 -24.23 -36.13
N TYR A 6 16.24 -24.42 -37.03
CA TYR A 6 15.03 -23.60 -37.10
C TYR A 6 14.17 -23.76 -35.84
N ILE A 7 14.02 -25.00 -35.36
CA ILE A 7 13.31 -25.29 -34.10
C ILE A 7 14.04 -24.66 -32.91
N ALA A 8 15.36 -24.83 -32.82
CA ALA A 8 16.16 -24.24 -31.74
C ALA A 8 16.08 -22.70 -31.73
N PHE A 9 16.14 -22.07 -32.90
CA PHE A 9 16.01 -20.62 -33.03
C PHE A 9 14.61 -20.13 -32.66
N SER A 10 13.56 -20.85 -33.08
CA SER A 10 12.17 -20.55 -32.72
C SER A 10 11.93 -20.63 -31.21
N LEU A 11 12.48 -21.65 -30.54
CA LEU A 11 12.39 -21.79 -29.08
C LEU A 11 13.13 -20.66 -28.36
N LEU A 12 14.30 -20.23 -28.86
CA LEU A 12 15.06 -19.13 -28.29
C LEU A 12 14.32 -17.79 -28.41
N VAL A 13 13.78 -17.48 -29.59
CA VAL A 13 13.00 -16.24 -29.82
C VAL A 13 11.76 -16.23 -28.93
N THR A 14 11.03 -17.34 -28.86
CA THR A 14 9.84 -17.47 -28.00
C THR A 14 10.21 -17.28 -26.52
N GLY A 15 11.35 -17.84 -26.09
CA GLY A 15 11.89 -17.66 -24.74
C GLY A 15 12.24 -16.20 -24.42
N CYS A 16 12.82 -15.45 -25.38
CA CYS A 16 13.13 -14.03 -25.23
C CYS A 16 11.88 -13.14 -25.15
N LEU A 17 10.86 -13.44 -25.97
CA LEU A 17 9.61 -12.66 -26.00
C LEU A 17 8.67 -12.98 -24.83
N SER A 18 8.86 -14.12 -24.17
CA SER A 18 8.08 -14.54 -23.00
C SER A 18 8.72 -14.15 -21.67
N GLN A 19 9.81 -13.36 -21.68
CA GLN A 19 10.43 -12.90 -20.44
C GLN A 19 9.56 -11.84 -19.76
N ARG A 20 9.30 -12.03 -18.47
CA ARG A 20 8.53 -11.07 -17.66
C ARG A 20 9.25 -9.71 -17.63
N PRO A 21 8.51 -8.59 -17.73
CA PRO A 21 9.11 -7.28 -17.53
C PRO A 21 9.63 -7.11 -16.10
N SER A 22 10.76 -6.43 -15.95
CA SER A 22 11.42 -6.18 -14.66
C SER A 22 10.60 -5.33 -13.68
N TYR A 23 9.58 -4.61 -14.17
CA TYR A 23 8.68 -3.81 -13.34
C TYR A 23 7.51 -4.63 -12.75
N ALA A 24 7.27 -5.86 -13.23
CA ALA A 24 6.33 -6.78 -12.59
C ALA A 24 7.01 -7.38 -11.35
N GLY A 25 6.96 -6.65 -10.23
CA GLY A 25 7.53 -7.09 -8.96
C GLY A 25 6.90 -8.39 -8.46
N SER A 26 7.66 -9.19 -7.71
CA SER A 26 7.18 -10.40 -7.01
C SER A 26 6.50 -10.08 -5.67
N ARG A 27 6.37 -8.79 -5.33
CA ARG A 27 5.77 -8.36 -4.07
C ARG A 27 4.24 -8.42 -4.17
N PRO A 28 3.54 -8.65 -3.05
CA PRO A 28 2.09 -8.55 -3.00
C PRO A 28 1.62 -7.19 -3.53
N ILE A 29 0.52 -7.21 -4.28
CA ILE A 29 -0.09 -5.98 -4.81
C ILE A 29 -1.07 -5.48 -3.74
N GLY A 30 -0.87 -4.26 -3.25
CA GLY A 30 -1.69 -3.67 -2.19
C GLY A 30 -1.00 -2.51 -1.48
N TYR A 31 -1.57 -2.08 -0.36
CA TYR A 31 -0.91 -1.13 0.53
C TYR A 31 0.29 -1.80 1.22
N PRO A 32 1.38 -1.05 1.51
CA PRO A 32 2.49 -1.58 2.26
C PRO A 32 2.00 -2.08 3.63
N GLU A 33 2.63 -3.14 4.13
CA GLU A 33 2.38 -3.64 5.46
C GLU A 33 2.64 -2.49 6.45
N ILE A 34 1.65 -2.19 7.30
CA ILE A 34 1.86 -1.21 8.35
C ILE A 34 2.83 -1.87 9.32
N GLU A 35 4.07 -1.38 9.38
CA GLU A 35 4.98 -1.77 10.44
C GLU A 35 4.33 -1.42 11.77
N THR A 36 3.85 -2.44 12.48
CA THR A 36 3.27 -2.29 13.83
C THR A 36 4.34 -2.07 14.88
N THR A 37 5.62 -2.05 14.48
CA THR A 37 6.72 -1.63 15.33
C THR A 37 6.41 -0.21 15.81
N PRO A 38 6.13 -0.01 17.11
CA PRO A 38 6.01 1.34 17.60
C PRO A 38 7.33 2.02 17.25
N SER A 39 7.28 3.19 16.65
CA SER A 39 8.41 4.11 16.66
C SER A 39 8.61 4.54 18.12
N SER A 40 9.04 3.61 18.97
CA SER A 40 9.34 3.83 20.37
C SER A 40 10.56 4.72 20.42
N GLY A 41 10.29 6.03 20.51
CA GLY A 41 10.94 6.86 21.50
C GLY A 41 11.98 7.87 21.01
N LEU A 42 12.42 7.85 19.74
CA LEU A 42 13.57 8.72 19.38
C LEU A 42 13.22 10.11 18.81
N LEU A 43 11.98 10.32 18.34
CA LEU A 43 11.54 11.60 17.78
C LEU A 43 10.66 12.43 18.73
N GLY A 44 10.06 11.80 19.75
CA GLY A 44 9.19 12.48 20.72
C GLY A 44 9.94 13.53 21.54
N ASN A 45 11.17 13.24 21.95
CA ASN A 45 11.94 14.11 22.84
C ASN A 45 12.63 15.28 22.14
N ARG A 46 12.55 15.40 20.80
CA ARG A 46 13.18 16.51 20.06
C ARG A 46 12.33 17.77 19.99
N PHE A 47 11.02 17.64 20.15
CA PHE A 47 10.10 18.76 19.98
C PHE A 47 9.64 19.38 21.31
N GLY A 48 10.16 18.90 22.45
CA GLY A 48 10.03 19.57 23.74
C GLY A 48 8.60 19.91 24.15
N ASN A 49 7.60 19.18 23.65
CA ASN A 49 6.21 19.45 23.93
C ASN A 49 5.41 18.15 24.02
N ASP A 50 5.14 17.72 25.25
CA ASP A 50 4.26 16.60 25.57
C ASP A 50 2.76 16.97 25.45
N GLU A 51 2.45 18.23 25.11
CA GLU A 51 1.10 18.58 24.67
C GLU A 51 0.86 17.89 23.34
N ARG A 52 -0.13 16.99 23.32
CA ARG A 52 -0.68 16.42 22.09
C ARG A 52 -0.98 17.57 21.14
N VAL A 53 -0.06 17.86 20.20
CA VAL A 53 -0.23 18.91 19.21
C VAL A 53 -1.45 18.50 18.42
N GLN A 54 -2.59 19.11 18.76
CA GLN A 54 -3.81 18.90 18.02
C GLN A 54 -3.49 19.38 16.62
N VAL A 55 -3.32 18.45 15.68
CA VAL A 55 -3.04 18.77 14.29
C VAL A 55 -4.24 19.58 13.81
N LEU A 56 -4.04 20.88 13.61
CA LEU A 56 -5.06 21.72 13.01
C LEU A 56 -4.96 21.59 11.49
N PRO A 57 -6.08 21.81 10.77
CA PRO A 57 -6.04 21.98 9.32
C PRO A 57 -5.06 23.09 8.94
N LEU A 58 -4.21 22.85 7.94
CA LEU A 58 -3.25 23.84 7.44
C LEU A 58 -3.96 25.11 6.95
N ASP A 59 -5.09 24.93 6.27
CA ASP A 59 -5.94 26.02 5.74
C ASP A 59 -6.58 26.89 6.84
N ALA A 60 -6.61 26.40 8.09
CA ALA A 60 -7.08 27.18 9.23
C ALA A 60 -6.01 28.13 9.79
N LEU A 61 -4.78 28.15 9.25
CA LEU A 61 -3.68 28.99 9.71
C LEU A 61 -3.44 28.92 11.23
N ASN A 62 -3.62 27.72 11.80
CA ASN A 62 -3.55 27.48 13.25
C ASN A 62 -4.62 28.22 14.10
N ASP A 63 -5.68 28.75 13.49
CA ASP A 63 -6.83 29.33 14.20
C ASP A 63 -7.79 28.25 14.70
N ARG A 64 -7.71 27.95 16.00
CA ARG A 64 -8.60 27.00 16.67
C ARG A 64 -10.05 27.48 16.73
N ASN A 65 -10.30 28.78 16.84
CA ASN A 65 -11.65 29.33 16.93
C ASN A 65 -12.38 29.22 15.59
N LEU A 66 -11.66 29.36 14.47
CA LEU A 66 -12.21 29.08 13.14
C LEU A 66 -12.67 27.63 13.03
N VAL A 67 -11.80 26.68 13.37
CA VAL A 67 -12.11 25.24 13.32
C VAL A 67 -13.33 24.90 14.19
N LEU A 68 -13.40 25.44 15.42
CA LEU A 68 -14.53 25.24 16.32
C LEU A 68 -15.84 25.84 15.78
N ARG A 69 -15.78 26.98 15.09
CA ARG A 69 -16.97 27.58 14.44
C ARG A 69 -17.43 26.72 13.27
N ILE A 70 -16.51 26.29 12.42
CA ILE A 70 -16.80 25.45 11.26
C ILE A 70 -17.39 24.10 11.70
N SER A 71 -16.85 23.48 12.76
CA SER A 71 -17.33 22.18 13.24
C SER A 71 -18.77 22.22 13.77
N ARG A 72 -19.28 23.39 14.16
CA ARG A 72 -20.66 23.58 14.62
C ARG A 72 -21.65 23.76 13.46
N LEU A 73 -21.16 24.06 12.26
CA LEU A 73 -22.01 24.21 11.09
C LEU A 73 -22.52 22.84 10.60
N PRO A 74 -23.74 22.77 10.03
CA PRO A 74 -24.20 21.63 9.24
C PRO A 74 -23.19 21.25 8.14
N ILE A 75 -23.14 19.96 7.77
CA ILE A 75 -22.12 19.41 6.86
C ILE A 75 -22.10 20.09 5.47
N ASP A 76 -23.28 20.45 4.97
CA ASP A 76 -23.51 21.17 3.71
C ASP A 76 -22.94 22.60 3.73
N LYS A 77 -22.73 23.18 4.92
CA LYS A 77 -22.17 24.51 5.12
C LYS A 77 -20.70 24.50 5.54
N GLN A 78 -20.11 23.32 5.71
CA GLN A 78 -18.68 23.20 6.01
C GLN A 78 -17.88 23.37 4.71
N PRO A 79 -16.74 24.07 4.75
CA PRO A 79 -15.89 24.20 3.57
C PRO A 79 -15.27 22.84 3.22
N PHE A 80 -15.12 22.58 1.92
CA PHE A 80 -14.61 21.30 1.42
C PHE A 80 -13.25 20.91 2.01
N TRP A 81 -12.38 21.89 2.26
CA TRP A 81 -11.06 21.66 2.84
C TRP A 81 -11.17 21.04 4.24
N PHE A 82 -12.16 21.46 5.04
CA PHE A 82 -12.35 20.93 6.39
C PHE A 82 -12.87 19.50 6.37
N ILE A 83 -13.77 19.21 5.43
CA ILE A 83 -14.32 17.86 5.22
C ILE A 83 -13.21 16.90 4.76
N ASN A 84 -12.42 17.31 3.77
CA ASN A 84 -11.29 16.55 3.25
C ASN A 84 -10.23 16.34 4.31
N TRP A 85 -9.87 17.38 5.06
CA TRP A 85 -8.95 17.29 6.17
C TRP A 85 -9.41 16.26 7.20
N ARG A 86 -10.69 16.27 7.59
CA ARG A 86 -11.26 15.29 8.54
C ARG A 86 -11.19 13.86 7.99
N ALA A 87 -11.44 13.68 6.69
CA ALA A 87 -11.35 12.37 6.04
C ALA A 87 -9.90 11.85 6.00
N VAL A 88 -8.94 12.71 5.66
CA VAL A 88 -7.51 12.39 5.66
C VAL A 88 -7.03 12.07 7.07
N GLU A 89 -7.43 12.86 8.06
CA GLU A 89 -7.05 12.64 9.46
C GLU A 89 -7.64 11.34 10.02
N ALA A 90 -8.86 10.98 9.63
CA ALA A 90 -9.45 9.69 9.94
C ALA A 90 -8.66 8.53 9.31
N ASN A 91 -8.25 8.67 8.05
CA ASN A 91 -7.43 7.67 7.36
C ASN A 91 -6.02 7.55 7.98
N ARG A 92 -5.42 8.65 8.45
CA ARG A 92 -4.13 8.60 9.17
C ARG A 92 -4.21 7.79 10.46
N ARG A 93 -5.33 7.88 11.18
CA ARG A 93 -5.55 7.12 12.42
C ARG A 93 -5.87 5.65 12.16
N ARG A 94 -6.56 5.37 11.06
CA ARG A 94 -6.93 4.02 10.63
C ARG A 94 -6.74 3.90 9.13
N PRO A 95 -5.50 3.60 8.68
CA PRO A 95 -5.22 3.44 7.26
C PRO A 95 -6.13 2.34 6.71
N GLN A 96 -6.80 2.60 5.60
CA GLN A 96 -7.51 1.55 4.87
C GLN A 96 -6.47 0.59 4.28
N THR A 97 -6.16 -0.49 5.00
CA THR A 97 -5.37 -1.61 4.48
C THR A 97 -6.32 -2.60 3.83
N TYR A 98 -6.14 -2.83 2.53
CA TYR A 98 -6.70 -4.01 1.90
C TYR A 98 -5.80 -5.20 2.18
N GLU A 99 -6.38 -6.39 2.33
CA GLU A 99 -5.61 -7.63 2.37
C GLU A 99 -4.67 -7.66 1.16
N GLN A 100 -3.38 -7.83 1.43
CA GLN A 100 -2.39 -7.92 0.38
C GLN A 100 -2.69 -9.17 -0.44
N ARG A 101 -3.06 -8.98 -1.72
CA ARG A 101 -3.21 -10.13 -2.61
C ARG A 101 -1.83 -10.76 -2.78
N GLN A 102 -1.67 -11.98 -2.28
CA GLN A 102 -0.44 -12.74 -2.48
C GLN A 102 -0.14 -12.81 -3.97
N SER A 103 1.12 -12.62 -4.34
CA SER A 103 1.48 -12.73 -5.75
C SER A 103 1.25 -14.17 -6.18
N PRO A 104 0.57 -14.43 -7.31
CA PRO A 104 0.37 -15.79 -7.83
C PRO A 104 1.70 -16.48 -8.20
N PHE A 105 2.82 -15.75 -8.13
CA PHE A 105 4.16 -16.23 -8.45
C PHE A 105 4.96 -16.70 -7.24
N LEU A 106 4.42 -16.56 -6.02
CA LEU A 106 5.03 -17.05 -4.78
C LEU A 106 4.47 -18.40 -4.34
N GLU A 107 3.51 -18.99 -5.09
CA GLU A 107 3.05 -20.35 -4.84
C GLU A 107 4.25 -21.31 -4.98
N PRO A 108 4.67 -21.99 -3.89
CA PRO A 108 5.62 -23.07 -4.03
C PRO A 108 4.92 -24.15 -4.86
N ILE A 109 5.56 -24.61 -5.94
CA ILE A 109 5.16 -25.86 -6.60
C ILE A 109 5.08 -26.89 -5.47
N ASN A 110 3.87 -27.32 -5.13
CA ASN A 110 3.67 -28.29 -4.08
C ASN A 110 4.28 -29.59 -4.59
N GLN A 111 5.51 -29.90 -4.16
CA GLN A 111 6.27 -31.10 -4.55
C GLN A 111 5.61 -32.39 -4.04
N ASN A 112 4.42 -32.33 -3.45
CA ASN A 112 3.68 -33.48 -2.91
C ASN A 112 2.54 -33.96 -3.83
N GLN A 113 2.61 -33.76 -5.15
CA GLN A 113 1.76 -34.47 -6.12
C GLN A 113 2.44 -35.74 -6.66
N GLY A 114 3.19 -36.44 -5.81
CA GLY A 114 3.66 -37.79 -6.07
C GLY A 114 2.93 -38.76 -5.16
N ASN A 115 2.19 -39.70 -5.76
CA ASN A 115 1.62 -40.92 -5.15
C ASN A 115 0.16 -40.87 -4.70
N GLU A 116 -0.78 -40.72 -5.64
CA GLU A 116 -2.08 -41.39 -5.53
C GLU A 116 -2.51 -41.94 -6.90
N PHE A 117 -1.86 -43.03 -7.34
CA PHE A 117 -2.44 -43.94 -8.32
C PHE A 117 -2.48 -45.33 -7.69
N ASN A 118 -3.61 -45.66 -7.05
CA ASN A 118 -3.93 -47.04 -6.71
C ASN A 118 -4.92 -47.58 -7.76
N PHE A 119 -4.50 -48.65 -8.41
CA PHE A 119 -5.34 -49.60 -9.14
C PHE A 119 -6.15 -50.45 -8.16
#